data_AF-A0A7S3SKT9-F1
#
_entry.id   AF-A0A7S3SKT9-F1
#
_cell.length_a   1.000
_cell.length_b   1.000
_cell.length_c   1.000
_cell.angle_alpha   90.00
_cell.angle_beta   90.00
_cell.angle_gamma   90.00
#
_symmetry.space_group_name_H-M   'P 1'
#
loop_
_entity.id
_entity.type
_entity.pdbx_description
1 polymer ?
#
loop_
_entity_poly.entity_id
_entity_poly.type
_entity_poly.pdbx_seq_one_letter_code
_entity_poly.pdbx_strand_id
1 'polypeptide(L)'
;GEGPEDDESVDGGITPSVGVTDDGWDVSSNMTMEVPSSEAVAAERRRREVLLQRSQEELEFPDEVDTPLEIPAKQRFARYRGLKSFRTSTWDPYEELPTEYSRIWEFEAFQSTARVVREQYVDDCYDLEGGGV
;
A
#
# COMPACT_ATOMS: atom_id res chain seq x y z
N GLY A 1 -8.61 62.91 -5.86
CA GLY A 1 -8.58 61.51 -6.32
C GLY A 1 -9.18 61.49 -7.70
N GLU A 2 -10.12 60.62 -8.03
CA GLU A 2 -10.73 59.51 -7.27
C GLU A 2 -11.28 58.48 -8.29
N GLY A 3 -11.73 57.31 -7.83
CA GLY A 3 -12.64 56.44 -8.61
C GLY A 3 -14.11 56.89 -8.42
N PRO A 4 -15.10 55.98 -8.47
CA PRO A 4 -15.01 54.53 -8.73
C PRO A 4 -16.06 54.01 -9.76
N GLU A 5 -16.19 52.66 -9.85
CA GLU A 5 -17.40 51.81 -10.04
C GLU A 5 -18.39 51.99 -11.24
N ASP A 6 -19.03 50.98 -11.86
CA ASP A 6 -18.88 49.51 -12.15
C ASP A 6 -20.15 49.07 -12.98
N ASP A 7 -20.34 47.97 -13.73
CA ASP A 7 -19.53 46.84 -14.27
C ASP A 7 -20.23 46.29 -15.58
N GLU A 8 -21.10 45.27 -15.48
CA GLU A 8 -21.98 44.62 -16.50
C GLU A 8 -21.38 43.65 -17.57
N SER A 9 -21.23 42.38 -17.17
CA SER A 9 -21.74 41.13 -17.78
C SER A 9 -21.65 40.83 -19.31
N VAL A 10 -21.05 39.67 -19.67
CA VAL A 10 -21.31 38.89 -20.92
C VAL A 10 -21.13 37.37 -20.65
N ASP A 11 -21.97 36.52 -21.27
CA ASP A 11 -21.95 35.03 -21.21
C ASP A 11 -20.84 34.38 -22.07
N GLY A 12 -20.46 33.14 -21.73
CA GLY A 12 -19.35 32.41 -22.35
C GLY A 12 -19.40 30.89 -22.16
N GLY A 13 -20.57 30.27 -22.28
CA GLY A 13 -20.75 28.82 -22.07
C GLY A 13 -19.90 27.92 -23.00
N ILE A 14 -18.96 27.18 -22.44
CA ILE A 14 -18.25 26.06 -23.11
C ILE A 14 -18.67 24.76 -22.44
N THR A 15 -19.43 23.93 -23.15
CA THR A 15 -19.79 22.58 -22.70
C THR A 15 -18.69 21.58 -23.08
N PRO A 16 -17.98 20.95 -22.12
CA PRO A 16 -17.09 19.85 -22.45
C PRO A 16 -17.94 18.64 -22.88
N SER A 17 -17.83 18.25 -24.16
CA SER A 17 -18.42 17.02 -24.67
C SER A 17 -17.82 15.83 -23.90
N VAL A 18 -18.62 15.22 -23.01
CA VAL A 18 -18.21 13.97 -22.34
C VAL A 18 -18.21 12.86 -23.39
N GLY A 19 -17.01 12.40 -23.75
CA GLY A 19 -16.86 11.23 -24.61
C GLY A 19 -17.38 9.99 -23.89
N VAL A 20 -18.12 9.14 -24.59
CA VAL A 20 -18.45 7.80 -24.12
C VAL A 20 -17.15 7.01 -24.03
N THR A 21 -16.70 6.71 -22.82
CA THR A 21 -15.70 5.66 -22.60
C THR A 21 -16.41 4.32 -22.53
N ASP A 22 -15.83 3.31 -23.18
CA ASP A 22 -16.36 1.94 -23.26
C ASP A 22 -16.04 1.14 -21.97
N ASP A 23 -16.20 1.79 -20.83
CA ASP A 23 -16.00 1.20 -19.50
C ASP A 23 -17.22 0.32 -19.18
N GLY A 24 -17.23 -0.90 -19.74
CA GLY A 24 -18.32 -1.88 -19.72
C GLY A 24 -18.70 -2.47 -18.36
N TRP A 25 -18.85 -1.63 -17.34
CA TRP A 25 -19.45 -1.96 -16.04
C TRP A 25 -20.96 -2.11 -16.22
N ASP A 26 -21.48 -3.31 -15.97
CA ASP A 26 -22.89 -3.62 -16.14
C ASP A 26 -23.77 -2.95 -15.05
N VAL A 27 -24.27 -1.75 -15.36
CA VAL A 27 -25.25 -1.00 -14.54
C VAL A 27 -26.66 -1.61 -14.61
N SER A 28 -26.81 -2.88 -15.02
CA SER A 28 -28.05 -3.66 -14.89
C SER A 28 -27.99 -4.77 -13.83
N SER A 29 -26.83 -4.97 -13.16
CA SER A 29 -26.68 -5.93 -12.06
C SER A 29 -27.40 -5.48 -10.77
N ASN A 30 -28.73 -5.57 -10.81
CA ASN A 30 -29.67 -5.53 -9.70
C ASN A 30 -29.38 -4.48 -8.59
N MET A 31 -29.73 -3.23 -8.85
CA MET A 31 -29.83 -2.17 -7.84
C MET A 31 -31.05 -2.38 -6.90
N THR A 32 -31.18 -3.58 -6.32
CA THR A 32 -32.04 -3.81 -5.16
C THR A 32 -31.52 -2.93 -4.03
N MET A 33 -32.23 -1.83 -3.79
CA MET A 33 -32.02 -0.99 -2.62
C MET A 33 -32.62 -1.69 -1.38
N GLU A 34 -32.03 -2.84 -1.02
CA GLU A 34 -32.13 -3.38 0.33
C GLU A 34 -31.46 -2.37 1.27
N VAL A 35 -32.27 -1.43 1.76
CA VAL A 35 -31.82 -0.41 2.70
C VAL A 35 -31.24 -1.12 3.91
N PRO A 36 -29.92 -1.03 4.17
CA PRO A 36 -29.31 -1.71 5.30
C PRO A 36 -29.99 -1.24 6.58
N SER A 37 -30.31 -2.17 7.48
CA SER A 37 -31.05 -1.84 8.69
C SER A 37 -30.35 -0.72 9.48
N SER A 38 -31.11 0.07 10.23
CA SER A 38 -30.56 1.14 11.08
C SER A 38 -29.46 0.62 12.02
N GLU A 39 -29.59 -0.62 12.48
CA GLU A 39 -28.58 -1.34 13.27
C GLU A 39 -27.31 -1.66 12.48
N ALA A 40 -27.42 -2.10 11.23
CA ALA A 40 -26.29 -2.37 10.35
C ALA A 40 -25.53 -1.08 10.00
N VAL A 41 -26.25 0.01 9.68
CA VAL A 41 -25.65 1.34 9.43
C VAL A 41 -24.96 1.87 10.70
N ALA A 42 -25.56 1.68 11.87
CA ALA A 42 -24.95 2.08 13.15
C ALA A 42 -23.77 1.17 13.58
N ALA A 43 -23.76 -0.11 13.19
CA ALA A 43 -22.62 -1.00 13.40
C ALA A 43 -21.44 -0.60 12.50
N GLU A 44 -21.69 -0.30 11.22
CA GLU A 44 -20.65 0.10 10.27
C GLU A 44 -20.08 1.49 10.58
N ARG A 45 -20.92 2.43 11.06
CA ARG A 45 -20.44 3.71 11.59
C ARG A 45 -19.48 3.49 12.78
N ARG A 46 -19.85 2.69 13.77
CA ARG A 46 -19.00 2.38 14.94
C ARG A 46 -17.69 1.70 14.55
N ARG A 47 -17.69 0.79 13.56
CA ARG A 47 -16.45 0.20 13.02
C ARG A 47 -15.54 1.27 12.42
N ARG A 48 -16.08 2.19 11.61
CA ARG A 48 -15.34 3.30 11.03
C ARG A 48 -14.78 4.25 12.09
N GLU A 49 -15.57 4.57 13.11
CA GLU A 49 -15.12 5.39 14.25
C GLU A 49 -13.94 4.75 14.99
N VAL A 50 -14.01 3.45 15.30
CA VAL A 50 -12.90 2.70 15.94
C VAL A 50 -11.65 2.61 15.06
N LEU A 51 -11.81 2.44 13.73
CA LEU A 51 -10.67 2.43 12.80
C LEU A 51 -10.01 3.81 12.70
N LEU A 52 -10.80 4.89 12.70
CA LEU A 52 -10.29 6.27 12.68
C LEU A 52 -9.57 6.63 13.99
N GLN A 53 -10.11 6.20 15.14
CA GLN A 53 -9.46 6.39 16.45
C GLN A 53 -8.09 5.70 16.50
N ARG A 54 -8.02 4.41 16.14
CA ARG A 54 -6.74 3.68 16.06
C ARG A 54 -5.73 4.31 15.11
N SER A 55 -6.19 4.82 13.96
CA SER A 55 -5.33 5.52 13.01
C SER A 55 -4.85 6.89 13.52
N GLN A 56 -5.49 7.48 14.53
CA GLN A 56 -5.01 8.71 15.19
C GLN A 56 -4.05 8.34 16.34
N GLU A 57 -4.39 7.33 17.12
CA GLU A 57 -3.53 6.75 18.18
C GLU A 57 -2.16 6.32 17.62
N GLU A 58 -2.13 5.61 16.48
CA GLU A 58 -0.89 5.15 15.81
C GLU A 58 -0.06 6.31 15.19
N LEU A 59 -0.68 7.48 14.94
CA LEU A 59 0.02 8.69 14.49
C LEU A 59 0.58 9.52 15.65
N GLU A 60 -0.05 9.48 16.83
CA GLU A 60 0.39 10.19 18.04
C GLU A 60 1.45 9.38 18.81
N PHE A 61 1.28 8.06 18.90
CA PHE A 61 2.13 7.12 19.64
C PHE A 61 2.65 5.99 18.73
N PRO A 62 3.58 6.28 17.79
CA PRO A 62 4.16 5.25 16.93
C PRO A 62 4.97 4.23 17.76
N ASP A 63 4.72 2.95 17.49
CA ASP A 63 5.30 1.75 18.14
C ASP A 63 5.01 1.51 19.65
N GLU A 64 4.31 2.41 20.34
CA GLU A 64 3.94 2.22 21.74
C GLU A 64 2.84 1.14 21.92
N VAL A 65 3.07 0.19 22.83
CA VAL A 65 2.14 -0.94 23.07
C VAL A 65 2.03 -1.27 24.55
N ASP A 66 0.85 -0.98 25.12
CA ASP A 66 0.46 -1.29 26.51
C ASP A 66 0.88 -2.69 26.98
N THR A 67 1.40 -2.79 28.20
CA THR A 67 1.79 -4.06 28.82
C THR A 67 0.61 -4.68 29.58
N PRO A 68 0.13 -5.89 29.23
CA PRO A 68 -1.01 -6.51 29.90
C PRO A 68 -0.66 -6.92 31.33
N LEU A 69 -1.53 -6.60 32.28
CA LEU A 69 -1.30 -6.82 33.71
C LEU A 69 -1.17 -8.31 34.08
N GLU A 70 -1.88 -9.19 33.37
CA GLU A 70 -1.93 -10.64 33.64
C GLU A 70 -0.66 -11.41 33.24
N ILE A 71 0.16 -10.85 32.33
CA ILE A 71 1.32 -11.56 31.75
C ILE A 71 2.58 -10.72 32.01
N PRO A 72 3.57 -11.22 32.76
CA PRO A 72 4.82 -10.50 32.98
C PRO A 72 5.47 -10.06 31.67
N ALA A 73 5.83 -8.79 31.54
CA ALA A 73 6.35 -8.22 30.29
C ALA A 73 7.52 -9.03 29.70
N LYS A 74 8.39 -9.60 30.54
CA LYS A 74 9.48 -10.51 30.15
C LYS A 74 9.01 -11.78 29.40
N GLN A 75 7.81 -12.29 29.70
CA GLN A 75 7.23 -13.43 29.00
C GLN A 75 6.60 -13.02 27.67
N ARG A 76 5.81 -11.92 27.66
CA ARG A 76 5.18 -11.39 26.44
C ARG A 76 6.21 -11.02 25.38
N PHE A 77 7.28 -10.34 25.78
CA PHE A 77 8.33 -9.84 24.89
C PHE A 77 9.55 -10.77 24.82
N ALA A 78 9.40 -12.07 25.11
CA ALA A 78 10.53 -13.00 25.23
C ALA A 78 11.39 -13.17 23.96
N ARG A 79 10.86 -12.85 22.77
CA ARG A 79 11.60 -12.86 21.48
C ARG A 79 12.14 -11.49 21.05
N TYR A 80 11.89 -10.43 21.82
CA TYR A 80 12.30 -9.07 21.47
C TYR A 80 13.67 -8.77 22.05
N ARG A 81 14.55 -8.18 21.24
CA ARG A 81 15.92 -7.78 21.64
C ARG A 81 16.09 -6.27 21.66
N GLY A 82 16.57 -5.74 22.79
CA GLY A 82 16.92 -4.33 22.93
C GLY A 82 18.24 -4.01 22.21
N LEU A 83 18.19 -3.14 21.21
CA LEU A 83 19.38 -2.64 20.51
C LEU A 83 19.84 -1.31 21.12
N LYS A 84 21.16 -1.08 21.16
CA LYS A 84 21.73 0.20 21.61
C LYS A 84 21.57 1.32 20.56
N SER A 85 21.45 0.94 19.29
CA SER A 85 21.32 1.81 18.13
C SER A 85 20.89 0.99 16.91
N PHE A 86 19.77 1.34 16.28
CA PHE A 86 19.28 0.68 15.06
C PHE A 86 20.25 0.79 13.87
N ARG A 87 21.17 1.75 13.87
CA ARG A 87 22.11 1.99 12.76
C ARG A 87 23.46 1.30 12.91
N THR A 88 23.82 0.88 14.13
CA THR A 88 25.20 0.45 14.46
C THR A 88 25.29 -0.77 15.39
N SER A 89 24.16 -1.30 15.86
CA SER A 89 24.15 -2.61 16.53
C SER A 89 24.14 -3.71 15.46
N THR A 90 24.94 -4.74 15.63
CA THR A 90 24.92 -5.93 14.75
C THR A 90 23.60 -6.69 14.93
N TRP A 91 22.97 -7.04 13.81
CA TRP A 91 21.80 -7.92 13.73
C TRP A 91 22.12 -9.03 12.73
N ASP A 92 21.85 -10.29 13.10
CA ASP A 92 22.09 -11.44 12.21
C ASP A 92 20.89 -11.62 11.25
N PRO A 93 21.09 -11.61 9.92
CA PRO A 93 20.02 -11.87 8.95
C PRO A 93 19.42 -13.28 9.03
N TYR A 94 20.16 -14.26 9.56
CA TYR A 94 19.80 -15.69 9.49
C TYR A 94 19.21 -16.25 10.80
N GLU A 95 18.96 -15.38 11.79
CA GLU A 95 18.46 -15.74 13.11
C GLU A 95 16.91 -15.80 13.15
N GLU A 96 16.36 -16.84 13.80
CA GLU A 96 14.92 -17.12 13.94
C GLU A 96 14.10 -17.14 12.61
N LEU A 97 14.74 -17.44 11.47
CA LEU A 97 14.05 -17.50 10.17
C LEU A 97 12.91 -18.56 10.12
N PRO A 98 11.75 -18.23 9.51
CA PRO A 98 10.67 -19.20 9.26
C PRO A 98 11.12 -20.37 8.37
N THR A 99 10.47 -21.54 8.52
CA THR A 99 10.77 -22.74 7.72
C THR A 99 10.57 -22.49 6.21
N GLU A 100 9.63 -21.63 5.86
CA GLU A 100 9.33 -21.19 4.50
C GLU A 100 10.52 -20.49 3.82
N TYR A 101 11.41 -19.85 4.58
CA TYR A 101 12.60 -19.17 4.05
C TYR A 101 13.60 -20.15 3.42
N SER A 102 13.60 -21.43 3.83
CA SER A 102 14.39 -22.49 3.18
C SER A 102 13.91 -22.87 1.77
N ARG A 103 12.79 -22.30 1.30
CA ARG A 103 12.19 -22.60 -0.01
C ARG A 103 12.39 -21.48 -1.04
N ILE A 104 12.94 -20.34 -0.64
CA ILE A 104 13.27 -19.22 -1.54
C ILE A 104 14.75 -19.24 -1.92
N TRP A 105 15.09 -18.55 -3.00
CA TRP A 105 16.46 -18.47 -3.51
C TRP A 105 17.11 -17.15 -3.09
N GLU A 106 18.27 -17.24 -2.43
CA GLU A 106 19.13 -16.11 -2.12
C GLU A 106 20.15 -15.88 -3.24
N PHE A 107 20.50 -14.61 -3.48
CA PHE A 107 21.50 -14.21 -4.49
C PHE A 107 22.61 -13.40 -3.82
N GLU A 108 23.78 -14.00 -3.65
CA GLU A 108 25.00 -13.34 -3.13
C GLU A 108 25.29 -11.99 -3.82
N ALA A 109 25.12 -11.95 -5.14
CA ALA A 109 25.36 -10.77 -5.96
C ALA A 109 24.25 -10.56 -7.00
N PHE A 110 23.03 -10.26 -6.53
CA PHE A 110 21.83 -10.08 -7.38
C PHE A 110 22.07 -9.20 -8.62
N GLN A 111 22.78 -8.06 -8.49
CA GLN A 111 23.01 -7.14 -9.62
C GLN A 111 23.87 -7.73 -10.74
N SER A 112 24.89 -8.53 -10.42
CA SER A 112 25.71 -9.20 -11.45
C SER A 112 24.96 -10.35 -12.09
N THR A 113 24.27 -11.18 -11.29
CA THR A 113 23.47 -12.31 -11.81
C THR A 113 22.35 -11.82 -12.72
N ALA A 114 21.62 -10.77 -12.31
CA ALA A 114 20.57 -10.16 -13.12
C ALA A 114 21.08 -9.40 -14.37
N ARG A 115 22.38 -9.10 -14.46
CA ARG A 115 23.01 -8.62 -15.70
C ARG A 115 23.31 -9.79 -16.63
N VAL A 116 24.04 -10.80 -16.16
CA VAL A 116 24.46 -11.96 -16.96
C VAL A 116 23.25 -12.72 -17.53
N VAL A 117 22.21 -12.97 -16.72
CA VAL A 117 20.98 -13.65 -17.19
C VAL A 117 20.22 -12.81 -18.22
N ARG A 118 20.31 -11.47 -18.17
CA ARG A 118 19.69 -10.58 -19.17
C ARG A 118 20.50 -10.53 -20.47
N GLU A 119 21.81 -10.55 -20.36
CA GLU A 119 22.76 -10.63 -21.49
C GLU A 119 22.51 -11.94 -22.26
N GLN A 120 22.51 -13.07 -21.55
CA GLN A 120 22.15 -14.39 -22.09
C GLN A 120 20.75 -14.43 -22.72
N TYR A 121 19.72 -13.91 -22.05
CA TYR A 121 18.37 -13.86 -22.62
C TYR A 121 18.29 -13.05 -23.92
N VAL A 122 19.08 -11.98 -24.05
CA VAL A 122 19.14 -11.16 -25.27
C VAL A 122 19.87 -11.92 -26.39
N ASP A 123 20.97 -12.60 -26.09
CA ASP A 123 21.70 -13.44 -27.04
C ASP A 123 20.83 -14.62 -27.52
N ASP A 124 20.20 -15.35 -26.60
CA ASP A 124 19.25 -16.45 -26.87
C ASP A 124 18.09 -15.98 -27.77
N CYS A 125 17.59 -14.75 -27.59
CA CYS A 125 16.54 -14.19 -28.43
C CYS A 125 17.04 -13.87 -29.85
N TYR A 126 18.26 -13.36 -30.03
CA TYR A 126 18.81 -13.06 -31.36
C TYR A 126 19.18 -14.33 -32.14
N ASP A 127 19.68 -15.38 -31.49
CA ASP A 127 19.95 -16.66 -32.15
C ASP A 127 18.67 -17.33 -32.71
N LEU A 128 17.51 -17.08 -32.08
CA LEU A 128 16.21 -17.56 -32.55
C LEU A 128 15.64 -16.77 -33.74
N GLU A 129 16.10 -15.53 -34.01
CA GLU A 129 15.69 -14.75 -35.18
C GLU A 129 16.45 -15.11 -36.47
N GLY A 130 17.41 -16.05 -36.39
CA GLY A 130 17.96 -16.73 -37.56
C GLY A 130 18.90 -15.88 -38.42
N GLY A 131 19.89 -15.23 -37.78
CA GLY A 131 20.92 -14.40 -38.41
C GLY A 131 21.94 -15.14 -39.31
N GLY A 132 21.49 -16.07 -40.16
CA GLY A 132 22.32 -16.76 -41.15
C GLY A 132 22.23 -16.10 -42.53
N VAL A 133 23.30 -15.42 -42.94
CA VAL A 133 23.53 -14.86 -44.29
C VAL A 133 24.92 -15.20 -44.82
#